data_AF-A0A1F2S1P7-F1
#
_entry.id   AF-A0A1F2S1P7-F1
#
_cell.length_a   1.000
_cell.length_b   1.000
_cell.length_c   1.000
_cell.angle_alpha   90.00
_cell.angle_beta   90.00
_cell.angle_gamma   90.00
#
_symmetry.space_group_name_H-M   'P 1'
#
loop_
_entity.id
_entity.type
_entity.pdbx_description
1 polymer ?
#
loop_
_entity_poly.entity_id
_entity_poly.type
_entity_poly.pdbx_seq_one_letter_code
_entity_poly.pdbx_strand_id
1 'polypeptide(L)'
;MNVLQRSPDTETDVVRHRYDRGAARYDLVTWPMERMAMDRFRGRLIAQVNGPRVLEVGVGTGRNLPLYRPDLQIEAIDFSPRMLERARRKPIPANVTLHLMDVEELEFPPGSFDSVVATCVFCSVPDPVRGLSEIRRVLRPGGRALFLEHVRPGTPWLASLFDWLDPLVSRAGPHINRRTMDNIKAAGFAVDREENVLSDILKLVAAHP
;
A
#
# COMPACT_ATOMS: atom_id res chain seq x y z
N MET A 1 -39.35 -3.12 -19.77
CA MET A 1 -38.38 -3.83 -18.89
C MET A 1 -36.99 -3.35 -19.28
N ASN A 2 -36.43 -2.42 -18.50
CA ASN A 2 -35.10 -1.84 -18.78
C ASN A 2 -34.06 -2.75 -18.11
N VAL A 3 -33.40 -3.59 -18.89
CA VAL A 3 -32.21 -4.30 -18.45
C VAL A 3 -31.11 -3.26 -18.39
N LEU A 4 -30.76 -2.80 -17.18
CA LEU A 4 -29.60 -1.96 -16.96
C LEU A 4 -28.36 -2.76 -17.43
N GLN A 5 -27.84 -2.41 -18.60
CA GLN A 5 -26.52 -2.82 -19.06
C GLN A 5 -25.51 -2.27 -18.04
N ARG A 6 -25.05 -3.10 -17.11
CA ARG A 6 -23.89 -2.77 -16.28
C ARG A 6 -22.70 -2.64 -17.23
N SER A 7 -22.07 -1.47 -17.25
CA SER A 7 -20.73 -1.31 -17.84
C SER A 7 -19.79 -2.37 -17.25
N PRO A 8 -18.86 -2.93 -18.04
CA PRO A 8 -17.90 -3.89 -17.51
C PRO A 8 -17.12 -3.26 -16.36
N ASP A 9 -16.94 -4.02 -15.27
CA ASP A 9 -16.17 -3.60 -14.09
C ASP A 9 -14.75 -3.19 -14.52
N THR A 10 -14.25 -2.07 -13.97
CA THR A 10 -12.86 -1.65 -14.19
C THR A 10 -11.89 -2.62 -13.49
N GLU A 11 -10.60 -2.59 -13.85
CA GLU A 11 -9.59 -3.41 -13.16
C GLU A 11 -9.55 -3.09 -11.65
N THR A 12 -9.65 -1.81 -11.29
CA THR A 12 -9.80 -1.35 -9.91
C THR A 12 -11.01 -1.99 -9.22
N ASP A 13 -12.16 -2.05 -9.88
CA ASP A 13 -13.37 -2.68 -9.31
C ASP A 13 -13.15 -4.18 -9.05
N VAL A 14 -12.49 -4.88 -9.98
CA VAL A 14 -12.16 -6.31 -9.86
C VAL A 14 -11.24 -6.56 -8.65
N VAL A 15 -10.17 -5.76 -8.52
CA VAL A 15 -9.24 -5.86 -7.39
C VAL A 15 -9.94 -5.51 -6.08
N ARG A 16 -10.73 -4.44 -6.03
CA ARG A 16 -11.50 -4.03 -4.84
C ARG A 16 -12.45 -5.13 -4.39
N HIS A 17 -13.20 -5.75 -5.32
CA HIS A 17 -14.12 -6.85 -5.00
C HIS A 17 -13.39 -8.09 -4.44
N ARG A 18 -12.15 -8.34 -4.86
CA ARG A 18 -11.33 -9.41 -4.27
C ARG A 18 -11.00 -9.11 -2.81
N TYR A 19 -10.56 -7.89 -2.49
CA TYR A 19 -10.29 -7.49 -1.10
C TYR A 19 -11.55 -7.52 -0.25
N ASP A 20 -12.68 -7.04 -0.78
CA ASP A 20 -13.96 -7.06 -0.07
C ASP A 20 -14.39 -8.47 0.35
N ARG A 21 -14.22 -9.46 -0.54
CA ARG A 21 -14.52 -10.87 -0.24
C ARG A 21 -13.60 -11.46 0.83
N GLY A 22 -12.33 -11.06 0.83
CA GLY A 22 -11.31 -11.56 1.75
C GLY A 22 -11.28 -10.86 3.11
N ALA A 23 -11.81 -9.64 3.22
CA ALA A 23 -11.62 -8.74 4.36
C ALA A 23 -11.96 -9.39 5.72
N ALA A 24 -12.98 -10.25 5.76
CA ALA A 24 -13.42 -10.91 6.98
C ALA A 24 -12.39 -11.87 7.60
N ARG A 25 -11.56 -12.48 6.76
CA ARG A 25 -10.54 -13.45 7.17
C ARG A 25 -9.13 -12.91 6.99
N TYR A 26 -8.99 -11.69 6.48
CA TYR A 26 -7.71 -11.09 6.11
C TYR A 26 -6.69 -11.16 7.24
N ASP A 27 -7.07 -10.71 8.44
CA ASP A 27 -6.17 -10.73 9.59
C ASP A 27 -5.80 -12.15 10.03
N LEU A 28 -6.73 -13.11 9.96
CA LEU A 28 -6.46 -14.51 10.30
C LEU A 28 -5.46 -15.14 9.33
N VAL A 29 -5.65 -14.90 8.02
CA VAL A 29 -4.79 -15.45 6.96
C VAL A 29 -3.39 -14.84 7.02
N THR A 30 -3.29 -13.55 7.31
CA THR A 30 -2.01 -12.82 7.38
C THR A 30 -1.30 -12.96 8.73
N TRP A 31 -2.01 -13.38 9.79
CA TRP A 31 -1.49 -13.41 11.16
C TRP A 31 -0.13 -14.09 11.33
N PRO A 32 0.13 -15.30 10.76
CA PRO A 32 1.42 -15.96 10.95
C PRO A 32 2.59 -15.16 10.38
N MET A 33 2.45 -14.68 9.13
CA MET A 33 3.46 -13.87 8.45
C MET A 33 3.69 -12.56 9.20
N GLU A 34 2.60 -11.95 9.67
CA GLU A 34 2.67 -10.66 10.34
C GLU A 34 3.45 -10.75 11.66
N ARG A 35 3.15 -11.77 12.46
CA ARG A 35 3.81 -11.99 13.76
C ARG A 35 5.26 -12.46 13.64
N MET A 36 5.60 -13.20 12.57
CA MET A 36 6.95 -13.70 12.35
C MET A 36 7.92 -12.62 11.86
N ALA A 37 7.45 -11.67 11.05
CA ALA A 37 8.33 -10.72 10.36
C ALA A 37 7.76 -9.30 10.23
N MET A 38 6.51 -9.14 9.79
CA MET A 38 6.01 -7.81 9.38
C MET A 38 5.88 -6.82 10.52
N ASP A 39 5.45 -7.23 11.72
CA ASP A 39 5.25 -6.31 12.86
C ASP A 39 6.54 -5.54 13.16
N ARG A 40 7.69 -6.22 13.10
CA ARG A 40 9.02 -5.60 13.26
C ARG A 40 9.30 -4.58 12.16
N PHE A 41 9.01 -4.90 10.90
CA PHE A 41 9.33 -4.02 9.77
C PHE A 41 8.36 -2.85 9.64
N ARG A 42 7.08 -3.02 10.00
CA ARG A 42 6.11 -1.92 10.13
C ARG A 42 6.58 -0.89 11.15
N GLY A 43 7.01 -1.33 12.32
CA GLY A 43 7.59 -0.44 13.34
C GLY A 43 8.81 0.32 12.84
N ARG A 44 9.73 -0.36 12.13
CA ARG A 44 10.91 0.28 11.51
C ARG A 44 10.55 1.28 10.42
N LEU A 45 9.52 1.00 9.62
CA LEU A 45 9.04 1.90 8.58
C LEU A 45 8.44 3.16 9.21
N ILE A 46 7.50 3.01 10.14
CA ILE A 46 6.76 4.11 10.76
C ILE A 46 7.66 4.99 11.63
N ALA A 47 8.71 4.43 12.23
CA ALA A 47 9.73 5.20 12.93
C ALA A 47 10.51 6.20 12.04
N GLN A 48 10.45 6.06 10.71
CA GLN A 48 11.10 6.98 9.77
C GLN A 48 10.21 8.13 9.30
N VAL A 49 8.93 8.13 9.70
CA VAL A 49 7.97 9.18 9.39
C VAL A 49 8.46 10.52 9.92
N ASN A 50 8.40 11.54 9.06
CA ASN A 50 8.82 12.89 9.37
C ASN A 50 7.69 13.90 9.14
N GLY A 51 7.72 14.98 9.92
CA GLY A 51 6.71 16.03 9.86
C GLY A 51 5.36 15.62 10.46
N PRO A 52 4.50 16.61 10.77
CA PRO A 52 3.21 16.38 11.40
C PRO A 52 2.14 15.76 10.48
N ARG A 53 2.17 15.93 9.16
CA ARG A 53 1.10 15.45 8.26
C ARG A 53 1.49 14.21 7.48
N VAL A 54 0.73 13.14 7.66
CA VAL A 54 1.04 11.81 7.10
C VAL A 54 -0.15 11.27 6.33
N LEU A 55 0.11 10.69 5.17
CA LEU A 55 -0.85 9.88 4.43
C LEU A 55 -0.49 8.39 4.58
N GLU A 56 -1.38 7.59 5.14
CA GLU A 56 -1.30 6.13 5.10
C GLU A 56 -2.10 5.63 3.89
N VAL A 57 -1.40 5.10 2.89
CA VAL A 57 -2.00 4.52 1.69
C VAL A 57 -2.24 3.03 1.91
N GLY A 58 -3.45 2.56 1.61
CA GLY A 58 -3.84 1.16 1.76
C GLY A 58 -3.86 0.72 3.22
N VAL A 59 -4.57 1.48 4.08
CA VAL A 59 -4.63 1.24 5.52
C VAL A 59 -5.15 -0.16 5.88
N GLY A 60 -5.90 -0.80 4.98
CA GLY A 60 -6.38 -2.15 5.15
C GLY A 60 -7.22 -2.31 6.41
N THR A 61 -6.85 -3.28 7.26
CA THR A 61 -7.49 -3.51 8.56
C THR A 61 -6.93 -2.64 9.68
N GLY A 62 -6.12 -1.62 9.36
CA GLY A 62 -5.59 -0.65 10.34
C GLY A 62 -4.36 -1.11 11.12
N ARG A 63 -3.55 -2.03 10.58
CA ARG A 63 -2.39 -2.60 11.32
C ARG A 63 -1.30 -1.59 11.68
N ASN A 64 -1.08 -0.59 10.83
CA ASN A 64 -0.09 0.46 11.07
C ASN A 64 -0.59 1.50 12.08
N LEU A 65 -1.92 1.69 12.22
CA LEU A 65 -2.50 2.79 12.98
C LEU A 65 -1.99 2.90 14.43
N PRO A 66 -1.90 1.81 15.22
CA PRO A 66 -1.41 1.89 16.60
C PRO A 66 0.08 2.21 16.75
N LEU A 67 0.84 2.17 15.66
CA LEU A 67 2.29 2.41 15.66
C LEU A 67 2.63 3.89 15.44
N TYR A 68 1.66 4.69 15.00
CA TYR A 68 1.85 6.13 14.81
C TYR A 68 1.91 6.87 16.15
N ARG A 69 2.77 7.89 16.19
CA ARG A 69 2.89 8.77 17.35
C ARG A 69 1.66 9.70 17.45
N PRO A 70 1.20 10.04 18.66
CA PRO A 70 0.01 10.89 18.84
C PRO A 70 0.13 12.33 18.32
N ASP A 71 1.36 12.84 18.09
CA ASP A 71 1.62 14.20 17.59
C ASP A 71 1.44 14.34 16.07
N LEU A 72 1.24 13.24 15.36
CA LEU A 72 1.04 13.20 13.91
C LEU A 72 -0.45 13.39 13.57
N GLN A 73 -0.76 13.95 12.41
CA GLN A 73 -2.08 13.98 11.80
C GLN A 73 -2.07 12.99 10.64
N ILE A 74 -2.85 11.91 10.76
CA ILE A 74 -2.86 10.82 9.79
C ILE A 74 -4.15 10.86 8.99
N GLU A 75 -4.02 11.07 7.69
CA GLU A 75 -5.08 10.74 6.73
C GLU A 75 -4.80 9.32 6.22
N ALA A 76 -5.75 8.40 6.35
CA ALA A 76 -5.54 7.01 6.01
C ALA A 76 -6.60 6.55 5.01
N ILE A 77 -6.15 6.00 3.87
CA ILE A 77 -7.03 5.66 2.75
C ILE A 77 -7.02 4.17 2.45
N ASP A 78 -8.16 3.66 2.00
CA ASP A 78 -8.25 2.35 1.36
C ASP A 78 -9.39 2.39 0.35
N PHE A 79 -9.21 1.78 -0.83
CA PHE A 79 -10.24 1.66 -1.86
C PHE A 79 -11.34 0.64 -1.52
N SER A 80 -11.13 -0.23 -0.51
CA SER A 80 -12.06 -1.29 -0.11
C SER A 80 -12.91 -0.85 1.08
N PRO A 81 -14.23 -0.70 0.91
CA PRO A 81 -15.12 -0.34 2.00
C PRO A 81 -15.12 -1.41 3.10
N ARG A 82 -14.93 -2.69 2.76
CA ARG A 82 -14.88 -3.78 3.75
C ARG A 82 -13.59 -3.80 4.56
N MET A 83 -12.46 -3.41 3.97
CA MET A 83 -11.21 -3.25 4.71
C MET A 83 -11.33 -2.11 5.73
N LEU A 84 -11.87 -0.95 5.31
CA LEU A 84 -12.16 0.15 6.24
C LEU A 84 -13.16 -0.24 7.33
N GLU A 85 -14.19 -1.02 7.01
CA GLU A 85 -15.10 -1.58 8.02
C GLU A 85 -14.32 -2.39 9.07
N ARG A 86 -13.32 -3.17 8.66
CA ARG A 86 -12.47 -3.93 9.58
C ARG A 86 -11.56 -3.04 10.41
N ALA A 87 -10.98 -1.99 9.81
CA ALA A 87 -10.20 -1.00 10.54
C ALA A 87 -11.03 -0.31 11.64
N ARG A 88 -12.26 0.10 11.32
CA ARG A 88 -13.20 0.74 12.27
C ARG A 88 -13.64 -0.13 13.43
N ARG A 89 -13.48 -1.46 13.33
CA ARG A 89 -13.77 -2.39 14.44
C ARG A 89 -12.63 -2.48 15.46
N LYS A 90 -11.48 -1.86 15.19
CA LYS A 90 -10.34 -1.79 16.10
C LYS A 90 -10.25 -0.37 16.69
N PRO A 91 -9.56 -0.18 17.84
CA PRO A 91 -9.30 1.15 18.35
C PRO A 91 -8.55 2.00 17.32
N ILE A 92 -9.17 3.09 16.87
CA ILE A 92 -8.54 4.07 15.98
C ILE A 92 -8.00 5.20 16.86
N PRO A 93 -6.71 5.55 16.74
CA PRO A 93 -6.15 6.72 17.42
C PRO A 93 -6.91 8.00 17.07
N ALA A 94 -7.05 8.92 18.03
CA ALA A 94 -7.83 10.16 17.84
C ALA A 94 -7.26 11.08 16.74
N ASN A 95 -6.01 10.87 16.35
CA ASN A 95 -5.29 11.63 15.34
C ASN A 95 -5.34 11.00 13.93
N VAL A 96 -6.20 10.00 13.72
CA VAL A 96 -6.37 9.30 12.44
C VAL A 96 -7.76 9.53 11.87
N THR A 97 -7.83 9.91 10.59
CA THR A 97 -9.07 9.99 9.81
C THR A 97 -9.03 8.97 8.68
N LEU A 98 -10.12 8.21 8.50
CA LEU A 98 -10.22 7.16 7.48
C LEU A 98 -11.05 7.60 6.27
N HIS A 99 -10.52 7.42 5.05
CA HIS A 99 -11.20 7.73 3.79
C HIS A 99 -11.34 6.51 2.89
N LEU A 100 -12.50 6.38 2.25
CA LEU A 100 -12.68 5.47 1.12
C LEU A 100 -12.16 6.18 -0.13
N MET A 101 -10.96 5.84 -0.58
CA MET A 101 -10.29 6.54 -1.67
C MET A 101 -9.30 5.60 -2.37
N ASP A 102 -9.19 5.76 -3.69
CA ASP A 102 -8.19 5.07 -4.50
C ASP A 102 -6.90 5.90 -4.54
N VAL A 103 -5.74 5.25 -4.41
CA VAL A 103 -4.44 5.91 -4.53
C VAL A 103 -4.20 6.42 -5.95
N GLU A 104 -4.83 5.83 -6.97
CA GLU A 104 -4.71 6.29 -8.35
C GLU A 104 -5.42 7.63 -8.63
N GLU A 105 -6.24 8.12 -7.68
CA GLU A 105 -7.00 9.36 -7.78
C GLU A 105 -7.19 9.99 -6.39
N LEU A 106 -6.14 10.63 -5.88
CA LEU A 106 -6.16 11.23 -4.55
C LEU A 106 -6.89 12.57 -4.56
N GLU A 107 -7.91 12.71 -3.71
CA GLU A 107 -8.68 13.96 -3.58
C GLU A 107 -7.97 15.03 -2.74
N PHE A 108 -6.70 14.82 -2.38
CA PHE A 108 -5.90 15.77 -1.62
C PHE A 108 -5.19 16.78 -2.54
N PRO A 109 -5.03 18.05 -2.11
CA PRO A 109 -4.24 19.03 -2.85
C PRO A 109 -2.76 18.63 -2.98
N PRO A 110 -2.04 19.15 -4.00
CA PRO A 110 -0.60 18.98 -4.08
C PRO A 110 0.12 19.51 -2.83
N GLY A 111 1.20 18.86 -2.41
CA GLY A 111 2.01 19.32 -1.28
C GLY A 111 1.36 19.28 0.10
N SER A 112 0.34 18.45 0.29
CA SER A 112 -0.43 18.33 1.54
C SER A 112 0.30 17.58 2.67
N PHE A 113 1.17 16.64 2.31
CA PHE A 113 1.76 15.69 3.25
C PHE A 113 3.27 15.80 3.36
N ASP A 114 3.74 15.58 4.58
CA ASP A 114 5.17 15.54 4.93
C ASP A 114 5.75 14.15 4.70
N SER A 115 4.97 13.12 5.03
CA SER A 115 5.29 11.72 4.79
C SER A 115 4.10 10.99 4.16
N VAL A 116 4.39 10.05 3.27
CA VAL A 116 3.42 9.07 2.80
C VAL A 116 3.96 7.68 3.13
N VAL A 117 3.11 6.82 3.68
CA VAL A 117 3.44 5.45 4.08
C VAL A 117 2.56 4.49 3.29
N ALA A 118 3.16 3.43 2.73
CA ALA A 118 2.41 2.31 2.18
C ALA A 118 3.05 0.98 2.59
N THR A 119 2.24 -0.03 2.90
CA THR A 119 2.71 -1.37 3.26
C THR A 119 1.97 -2.45 2.49
N CYS A 120 2.67 -3.12 1.57
CA CYS A 120 2.15 -4.19 0.70
C CYS A 120 0.90 -3.76 -0.09
N VAL A 121 0.94 -2.57 -0.70
CA VAL A 121 -0.17 -1.97 -1.45
C VAL A 121 0.06 -2.08 -2.94
N PHE A 122 1.24 -1.69 -3.40
CA PHE A 122 1.54 -1.55 -4.84
C PHE A 122 1.66 -2.88 -5.59
N CYS A 123 1.62 -4.00 -4.87
CA CYS A 123 1.44 -5.32 -5.47
C CYS A 123 0.01 -5.56 -6.01
N SER A 124 -0.96 -4.74 -5.60
CA SER A 124 -2.38 -4.86 -5.98
C SER A 124 -2.96 -3.65 -6.68
N VAL A 125 -2.29 -2.49 -6.65
CA VAL A 125 -2.74 -1.31 -7.42
C VAL A 125 -2.68 -1.66 -8.92
N PRO A 126 -3.81 -1.53 -9.66
CA PRO A 126 -3.85 -1.77 -11.11
C PRO A 126 -2.76 -1.03 -11.87
N ASP A 127 -2.74 0.30 -11.78
CA ASP A 127 -1.66 1.15 -12.30
C ASP A 127 -0.78 1.70 -11.15
N PRO A 128 0.28 0.97 -10.77
CA PRO A 128 1.13 1.40 -9.67
C PRO A 128 1.88 2.69 -9.98
N VAL A 129 2.20 2.98 -11.25
CA VAL A 129 2.93 4.21 -11.62
C VAL A 129 2.02 5.42 -11.47
N ARG A 130 0.74 5.31 -11.84
CA ARG A 130 -0.26 6.34 -11.59
C ARG A 130 -0.44 6.59 -10.09
N GLY A 131 -0.65 5.55 -9.29
CA GLY A 131 -0.78 5.70 -7.84
C GLY A 131 0.47 6.32 -7.17
N LEU A 132 1.67 5.91 -7.60
CA LEU A 132 2.91 6.52 -7.13
C LEU A 132 3.03 7.99 -7.58
N SER A 133 2.59 8.34 -8.78
CA SER A 133 2.59 9.72 -9.27
C SER A 133 1.65 10.61 -8.45
N GLU A 134 0.51 10.09 -8.02
CA GLU A 134 -0.39 10.79 -7.09
C GLU A 134 0.24 10.98 -5.71
N ILE A 135 0.91 9.95 -5.16
CA ILE A 135 1.71 10.08 -3.93
C ILE A 135 2.74 11.20 -4.08
N ARG A 136 3.46 11.24 -5.20
CA ARG A 136 4.47 12.27 -5.48
C ARG A 136 3.85 13.67 -5.51
N ARG A 137 2.68 13.81 -6.14
CA ARG A 137 1.94 15.08 -6.25
C ARG A 137 1.54 15.62 -4.88
N VAL A 138 1.01 14.76 -4.00
CA VAL A 138 0.51 15.18 -2.68
C VAL A 138 1.62 15.37 -1.64
N LEU A 139 2.84 14.89 -1.91
CA LEU A 139 4.01 15.17 -1.08
C LEU A 139 4.48 16.61 -1.26
N ARG A 140 4.79 17.27 -0.14
CA ARG A 140 5.47 18.57 -0.16
C ARG A 140 6.90 18.44 -0.70
N PRO A 141 7.51 19.54 -1.19
CA PRO A 141 8.96 19.58 -1.40
C PRO A 141 9.71 19.18 -0.12
N GLY A 142 10.64 18.22 -0.23
CA GLY A 142 11.36 17.65 0.91
C GLY A 142 10.56 16.64 1.76
N GLY A 143 9.33 16.30 1.34
CA GLY A 143 8.56 15.20 1.92
C GLY A 143 9.13 13.82 1.56
N ARG A 144 8.70 12.78 2.27
CA ARG A 144 9.22 11.41 2.09
C ARG A 144 8.11 10.41 1.79
N ALA A 145 8.37 9.54 0.83
CA ALA A 145 7.59 8.33 0.61
C ALA A 145 8.30 7.14 1.25
N LEU A 146 7.58 6.40 2.09
CA LEU A 146 8.08 5.28 2.89
C LEU A 146 7.29 4.02 2.50
N PHE A 147 7.97 3.03 1.97
CA PHE A 147 7.35 1.79 1.49
C PHE A 147 7.90 0.57 2.22
N LEU A 148 7.00 -0.33 2.61
CA LEU A 148 7.34 -1.72 2.93
C LEU A 148 6.60 -2.60 1.93
N GLU A 149 7.29 -3.06 0.89
CA GLU A 149 6.64 -3.68 -0.27
C GLU A 149 7.21 -5.06 -0.57
N HIS A 150 6.30 -5.97 -0.91
CA HIS A 150 6.67 -7.22 -1.56
C HIS A 150 7.05 -6.92 -3.02
N VAL A 151 8.16 -7.47 -3.48
CA VAL A 151 8.71 -7.20 -4.81
C VAL A 151 9.09 -8.47 -5.54
N ARG A 152 9.24 -8.37 -6.86
CA ARG A 152 9.87 -9.43 -7.65
C ARG A 152 11.26 -9.74 -7.10
N PRO A 153 11.58 -11.02 -6.80
CA PRO A 153 12.91 -11.43 -6.36
C PRO A 153 14.01 -10.98 -7.33
N GLY A 154 15.19 -10.66 -6.82
CA GLY A 154 16.37 -10.32 -7.62
C GLY A 154 17.08 -11.56 -8.16
N THR A 155 16.96 -12.69 -7.48
CA THR A 155 17.58 -13.96 -7.87
C THR A 155 16.97 -14.49 -9.17
N PRO A 156 17.74 -14.65 -10.29
CA PRO A 156 17.17 -14.84 -11.63
C PRO A 156 16.21 -16.03 -11.75
N TRP A 157 16.57 -17.21 -11.23
CA TRP A 157 15.73 -18.41 -11.33
C TRP A 157 14.44 -18.26 -10.51
N LEU A 158 14.52 -17.64 -9.33
CA LEU A 158 13.37 -17.41 -8.46
C LEU A 158 12.44 -16.37 -9.09
N ALA A 159 13.02 -15.36 -9.73
CA ALA A 159 12.28 -14.34 -10.42
C ALA A 159 11.53 -14.88 -11.65
N SER A 160 12.14 -15.79 -12.42
CA SER A 160 11.45 -16.53 -13.49
C SER A 160 10.32 -17.41 -12.96
N LEU A 161 10.52 -18.06 -11.80
CA LEU A 161 9.46 -18.84 -11.15
C LEU A 161 8.28 -17.93 -10.75
N PHE A 162 8.55 -16.76 -10.18
CA PHE A 162 7.51 -15.80 -9.80
C PHE A 162 6.77 -15.26 -11.03
N ASP A 163 7.48 -14.93 -12.12
CA ASP A 163 6.86 -14.49 -13.37
C ASP A 163 5.92 -15.54 -13.95
N TRP A 164 6.30 -16.82 -13.84
CA TRP A 164 5.48 -17.93 -14.32
C TRP A 164 4.25 -18.19 -13.44
N LEU A 165 4.37 -18.02 -12.13
CA LEU A 165 3.27 -18.22 -11.17
C LEU A 165 2.30 -17.02 -11.12
N ASP A 166 2.76 -15.81 -11.43
CA ASP A 166 1.99 -14.58 -11.28
C ASP A 166 0.61 -14.61 -11.96
N PRO A 167 0.43 -15.10 -13.21
CA PRO A 167 -0.88 -15.12 -13.85
C PRO A 167 -1.92 -16.01 -13.14
N LEU A 168 -1.46 -16.99 -12.35
CA LEU A 168 -2.33 -17.82 -11.52
C LEU A 168 -2.59 -17.19 -10.16
N VAL A 169 -1.54 -16.68 -9.51
CA VAL A 169 -1.62 -16.08 -8.17
C VAL A 169 -2.43 -14.78 -8.21
N SER A 170 -2.19 -13.91 -9.18
CA SER A 170 -2.86 -12.62 -9.33
C SER A 170 -4.36 -12.72 -9.58
N ARG A 171 -4.89 -13.88 -9.96
CA ARG A 171 -6.34 -14.11 -10.07
C ARG A 171 -7.04 -14.11 -8.72
N ALA A 172 -6.34 -14.54 -7.66
CA ALA A 172 -6.90 -14.71 -6.32
C ALA A 172 -6.15 -13.92 -5.24
N GLY A 173 -5.00 -13.32 -5.57
CA GLY A 173 -4.14 -12.57 -4.67
C GLY A 173 -3.39 -11.44 -5.38
N PRO A 174 -2.40 -10.82 -4.72
CA PRO A 174 -1.62 -9.75 -5.33
C PRO A 174 -0.75 -10.25 -6.48
N HIS A 175 -0.24 -9.33 -7.30
CA HIS A 175 0.86 -9.65 -8.20
C HIS A 175 2.15 -9.85 -7.41
N ILE A 176 2.80 -10.97 -7.63
CA ILE A 176 4.05 -11.37 -6.96
C ILE A 176 5.28 -10.95 -7.78
N ASN A 177 5.11 -10.57 -9.05
CA ASN A 177 6.21 -10.20 -9.92
C ASN A 177 6.35 -8.68 -10.17
N ARG A 178 5.67 -7.84 -9.37
CA ARG A 178 5.74 -6.38 -9.57
C ARG A 178 7.19 -5.89 -9.41
N ARG A 179 7.63 -5.12 -10.39
CA ARG A 179 8.93 -4.43 -10.41
C ARG A 179 8.82 -3.10 -9.68
N THR A 180 8.56 -3.17 -8.38
CA THR A 180 8.22 -1.99 -7.55
C THR A 180 9.28 -0.90 -7.63
N MET A 181 10.57 -1.24 -7.65
CA MET A 181 11.64 -0.24 -7.75
C MET A 181 11.64 0.49 -9.10
N ASP A 182 11.30 -0.21 -10.19
CA ASP A 182 11.21 0.40 -11.51
C ASP A 182 10.00 1.35 -11.56
N ASN A 183 8.87 0.95 -10.97
CA ASN A 183 7.67 1.77 -10.88
C ASN A 183 7.90 3.05 -10.04
N ILE A 184 8.59 2.93 -8.90
CA ILE A 184 8.97 4.08 -8.05
C ILE A 184 9.80 5.09 -8.85
N LYS A 185 10.81 4.62 -9.58
CA LYS A 185 11.64 5.48 -10.43
C LYS A 185 10.85 6.08 -11.60
N ALA A 186 9.99 5.30 -12.24
CA ALA A 186 9.16 5.75 -13.36
C ALA A 186 8.14 6.83 -12.95
N ALA A 187 7.64 6.77 -11.71
CA ALA A 187 6.79 7.81 -11.12
C ALA A 187 7.57 9.09 -10.74
N GLY A 188 8.89 9.11 -10.97
CA GLY A 188 9.73 10.28 -10.77
C GLY A 188 10.26 10.47 -9.36
N PHE A 189 10.31 9.41 -8.54
CA PHE A 189 10.97 9.45 -7.23
C PHE A 189 12.48 9.19 -7.34
N ALA A 190 13.24 9.90 -6.52
CA ALA A 190 14.60 9.55 -6.18
C ALA A 190 14.62 8.63 -4.95
N VAL A 191 15.33 7.50 -5.04
CA VAL A 191 15.42 6.52 -3.95
C VAL A 191 16.59 6.88 -3.04
N ASP A 192 16.31 7.22 -1.78
CA ASP A 192 17.32 7.54 -0.77
C ASP A 192 17.92 6.28 -0.15
N ARG A 193 17.06 5.28 0.09
CA ARG A 193 17.43 4.04 0.75
C ARG A 193 16.57 2.90 0.25
N GLU A 194 17.22 1.77 0.00
CA GLU A 194 16.60 0.50 -0.33
C GLU A 194 17.24 -0.58 0.54
N GLU A 195 16.42 -1.33 1.29
CA GLU A 195 16.88 -2.41 2.17
C GLU A 195 16.03 -3.65 1.98
N ASN A 196 16.69 -4.78 1.70
CA ASN A 196 16.11 -6.11 1.72
C ASN A 196 15.90 -6.56 3.18
N VAL A 197 14.65 -6.78 3.59
CA VAL A 197 14.33 -7.09 5.00
C VAL A 197 13.86 -8.53 5.24
N LEU A 198 13.32 -9.19 4.22
CA LEU A 198 13.02 -10.62 4.24
C LEU A 198 13.42 -11.21 2.88
N SER A 199 14.62 -11.79 2.83
CA SER A 199 15.28 -12.15 1.56
C SER A 199 15.31 -10.93 0.61
N ASP A 200 15.31 -11.16 -0.69
CA ASP A 200 15.15 -10.21 -1.77
C ASP A 200 13.68 -9.94 -2.17
N ILE A 201 12.70 -10.47 -1.42
CA ILE A 201 11.27 -10.40 -1.77
C ILE A 201 10.49 -9.34 -1.01
N LEU A 202 11.01 -8.83 0.11
CA LEU A 202 10.39 -7.76 0.90
C LEU A 202 11.41 -6.65 1.11
N LYS A 203 11.05 -5.43 0.72
CA LYS A 203 11.94 -4.26 0.78
C LYS A 203 11.35 -3.16 1.63
N LEU A 204 12.21 -2.54 2.45
CA LEU A 204 11.99 -1.20 2.99
C LEU A 204 12.60 -0.20 2.02
N VAL A 205 11.82 0.80 1.62
CA VAL A 205 12.26 1.85 0.70
C VAL A 205 11.91 3.21 1.28
N ALA A 206 12.87 4.12 1.25
CA ALA A 206 12.64 5.54 1.46
C ALA A 206 12.99 6.28 0.18
N ALA A 207 12.08 7.15 -0.27
CA ALA A 207 12.24 7.91 -1.49
C ALA A 207 11.69 9.33 -1.31
N HIS A 208 12.12 10.25 -2.16
CA HIS A 208 11.61 11.61 -2.18
C HIS A 208 11.22 12.05 -3.61
N PRO A 209 10.26 13.00 -3.71
CA PRO A 209 9.93 13.72 -4.92
C PRO A 209 11.17 14.26 -5.67
#